data_AF-A0A953JMZ4-F1
#
_entry.id   AF-A0A953JMZ4-F1
#
_cell.length_a   1.000
_cell.length_b   1.000
_cell.length_c   1.000
_cell.angle_alpha   90.00
_cell.angle_beta   90.00
_cell.angle_gamma   90.00
#
_symmetry.space_group_name_H-M   'P 1'
#
loop_
_entity.id
_entity.type
_entity.pdbx_description
1 polymer ?
#
loop_
_entity_poly.entity_id
_entity_poly.type
_entity_poly.pdbx_seq_one_letter_code
_entity_poly.pdbx_strand_id
1 'polypeptide(L)'
;MPDQAFTITRRNNATEKEGIQHLESLNAGFFFVDKDERRRILELLEQPKNFSRSFDMVLIPRLAGAELTLGAIETHIGELTLIELKCTRTFLPNNPKGFFFGATQNEFDFGERLGDKFRFCFVCLNPESPSHATLTVPELETKIRTRRIQYQINL
;
A
#
# COMPACT_ATOMS: atom_id res chain seq x y z
N MET A 1 4.98 -30.08 -7.93
CA MET A 1 5.76 -28.87 -8.24
C MET A 1 5.44 -27.76 -7.22
N PRO A 2 5.98 -27.84 -5.99
CA PRO A 2 5.84 -26.77 -4.99
C PRO A 2 6.78 -25.58 -5.21
N ASP A 3 7.96 -25.76 -5.83
CA ASP A 3 9.06 -24.78 -5.82
C ASP A 3 8.77 -23.43 -6.51
N GLN A 4 7.91 -23.40 -7.52
CA GLN A 4 7.61 -22.16 -8.26
C GLN A 4 6.75 -21.19 -7.43
N ALA A 5 5.74 -21.69 -6.72
CA ALA A 5 4.88 -20.87 -5.88
C ALA A 5 5.65 -20.26 -4.69
N PHE A 6 6.47 -21.08 -4.00
CA PHE A 6 7.33 -20.59 -2.92
C PHE A 6 8.33 -19.52 -3.39
N THR A 7 8.87 -19.66 -4.60
CA THR A 7 9.80 -18.67 -5.18
C THR A 7 9.11 -17.34 -5.48
N ILE A 8 7.88 -17.39 -6.01
CA ILE A 8 7.09 -16.18 -6.30
C ILE A 8 6.75 -15.42 -5.01
N THR A 9 6.28 -16.12 -3.97
CA THR A 9 5.97 -15.49 -2.67
C THR A 9 7.20 -14.81 -2.06
N ARG A 10 8.36 -15.47 -2.07
CA ARG A 10 9.61 -14.87 -1.56
C ARG A 10 10.01 -13.62 -2.35
N ARG A 11 9.88 -13.66 -3.68
CA ARG A 11 10.17 -12.51 -4.55
C ARG A 11 9.20 -11.35 -4.30
N ASN A 12 7.92 -11.63 -4.12
CA ASN A 12 6.92 -10.60 -3.82
C ASN A 12 7.23 -9.90 -2.49
N ASN A 13 7.51 -10.66 -1.43
CA ASN A 13 7.89 -10.11 -0.13
C ASN A 13 9.16 -9.24 -0.21
N ALA A 14 10.15 -9.64 -1.02
CA ALA A 14 11.35 -8.83 -1.24
C ALA A 14 11.04 -7.53 -2.01
N THR A 15 10.15 -7.59 -3.01
CA THR A 15 9.73 -6.43 -3.80
C THR A 15 8.97 -5.42 -2.97
N GLU A 16 8.06 -5.90 -2.12
CA GLU A 16 7.27 -5.08 -1.21
C GLU A 16 8.19 -4.38 -0.20
N LYS A 17 9.14 -5.12 0.39
CA LYS A 17 10.15 -4.55 1.28
C LYS A 17 10.98 -3.45 0.62
N GLU A 18 11.43 -3.66 -0.62
CA GLU A 18 12.14 -2.62 -1.38
C GLU A 18 11.23 -1.41 -1.68
N GLY A 19 9.93 -1.64 -1.92
CA GLY A 19 8.93 -0.58 -2.11
C GLY A 19 8.75 0.29 -0.88
N ILE A 20 8.63 -0.33 0.30
CA ILE A 20 8.59 0.35 1.59
C ILE A 20 9.84 1.20 1.77
N GLN A 21 11.02 0.60 1.60
CA GLN A 21 12.30 1.30 1.73
C GLN A 21 12.44 2.47 0.76
N HIS A 22 11.97 2.31 -0.48
CA HIS A 22 11.95 3.39 -1.46
C HIS A 22 11.13 4.58 -0.97
N LEU A 23 9.92 4.35 -0.47
CA LEU A 23 9.05 5.43 0.01
C LEU A 23 9.56 6.09 1.29
N GLU A 24 10.08 5.31 2.25
CA GLU A 24 10.70 5.85 3.47
C GLU A 24 11.92 6.72 3.13
N SER A 25 12.73 6.33 2.14
CA SER A 25 13.90 7.08 1.70
C SER A 25 13.60 8.47 1.12
N LEU A 26 12.34 8.71 0.69
CA LEU A 26 11.90 10.01 0.20
C LEU A 26 11.82 11.05 1.33
N ASN A 27 11.83 10.61 2.59
CA ASN A 27 11.64 11.45 3.78
C ASN A 27 10.36 12.32 3.70
N ALA A 28 9.33 11.86 2.98
CA ALA A 28 8.09 12.59 2.74
C ALA A 28 6.99 12.30 3.80
N GLY A 29 7.33 11.58 4.86
CA GLY A 29 6.39 11.16 5.91
C GLY A 29 5.65 9.86 5.60
N PHE A 30 6.18 9.04 4.70
CA PHE A 30 5.75 7.64 4.56
C PHE A 30 6.39 6.82 5.67
N PHE A 31 5.59 5.99 6.33
CA PHE A 31 6.04 5.11 7.40
C PHE A 31 5.42 3.73 7.24
N PHE A 32 6.25 2.69 7.28
CA PHE A 32 5.75 1.35 7.48
C PHE A 32 5.00 1.25 8.80
N VAL A 33 3.92 0.47 8.81
CA VAL A 33 3.20 0.15 10.05
C VAL A 33 3.15 -1.36 10.23
N ASP A 34 3.56 -1.84 11.40
CA ASP A 34 3.52 -3.24 11.74
C ASP A 34 2.12 -3.73 12.14
N LYS A 35 2.01 -4.98 12.57
CA LYS A 35 0.73 -5.59 12.93
C LYS A 35 0.03 -4.87 14.10
N ASP A 36 0.79 -4.46 15.11
CA ASP A 36 0.25 -3.80 16.31
C ASP A 36 -0.10 -2.35 16.03
N GLU A 37 0.72 -1.66 15.25
CA GLU A 37 0.43 -0.30 14.77
C GLU A 37 -0.83 -0.27 13.89
N ARG A 38 -0.96 -1.19 12.93
CA ARG A 38 -2.18 -1.31 12.12
C ARG A 38 -3.43 -1.56 12.96
N ARG A 39 -3.33 -2.44 13.96
CA ARG A 39 -4.43 -2.69 14.91
C ARG A 39 -4.81 -1.43 15.66
N ARG A 40 -3.82 -0.69 16.18
CA ARG A 40 -4.04 0.56 16.93
C ARG A 40 -4.68 1.63 16.05
N ILE A 41 -4.21 1.78 14.81
CA ILE A 41 -4.79 2.70 13.82
C ILE A 41 -6.26 2.38 13.56
N LEU A 42 -6.60 1.09 13.35
CA LEU A 42 -7.99 0.69 13.14
C LEU A 42 -8.87 0.96 14.37
N GLU A 43 -8.35 0.72 15.57
CA GLU A 43 -9.07 1.03 16.82
C GLU A 43 -9.35 2.54 16.94
N LEU A 44 -8.36 3.39 16.65
CA LEU A 44 -8.49 4.85 16.70
C LEU A 44 -9.41 5.42 15.60
N LEU A 45 -9.46 4.77 14.43
CA LEU A 45 -10.37 5.15 13.33
C LEU A 45 -11.76 4.50 13.46
N GLU A 46 -12.02 3.75 14.54
CA GLU A 46 -13.26 2.99 14.76
C GLU A 46 -13.60 2.03 13.59
N GLN A 47 -12.56 1.41 13.03
CA GLN A 47 -12.66 0.49 11.90
C GLN A 47 -12.60 -0.97 12.33
N PRO A 48 -13.32 -1.88 11.64
CA PRO A 48 -13.26 -3.32 11.89
C PRO A 48 -11.85 -3.93 11.74
N LYS A 49 -11.52 -4.87 12.61
CA LYS A 49 -10.21 -5.55 12.66
C LYS A 49 -9.88 -6.38 11.41
N ASN A 50 -10.88 -6.77 10.61
CA ASN A 50 -10.67 -7.51 9.35
C ASN A 50 -9.97 -6.68 8.27
N PHE A 51 -9.87 -5.35 8.43
CA PHE A 51 -9.10 -4.48 7.54
C PHE A 51 -7.61 -4.36 7.92
N SER A 52 -7.13 -5.11 8.92
CA SER A 52 -5.73 -5.04 9.40
C SER A 52 -4.67 -5.48 8.38
N ARG A 53 -5.08 -5.97 7.22
CA ARG A 53 -4.22 -6.33 6.09
C ARG A 53 -4.56 -5.56 4.81
N SER A 54 -5.37 -4.51 4.91
CA SER A 54 -5.80 -3.72 3.74
C SER A 54 -4.92 -2.48 3.50
N PHE A 55 -3.84 -2.32 4.27
CA PHE A 55 -2.86 -1.25 4.11
C PHE A 55 -1.52 -1.66 4.72
N ASP A 56 -0.44 -1.11 4.20
CA ASP A 56 0.94 -1.44 4.56
C ASP A 56 1.65 -0.29 5.27
N MET A 57 1.28 0.94 4.93
CA MET A 57 1.95 2.16 5.39
C MET A 57 0.94 3.23 5.80
N VAL A 58 1.45 4.27 6.48
CA VAL A 58 0.75 5.54 6.65
C VAL A 58 1.57 6.67 6.03
N LEU A 59 0.88 7.71 5.57
CA LEU A 59 1.45 8.97 5.13
C LEU A 59 1.02 10.08 6.09
N ILE A 60 2.00 10.72 6.72
CA ILE A 60 1.83 11.87 7.61
C ILE A 60 2.84 12.95 7.18
N PRO A 61 2.47 13.84 6.24
CA PRO A 61 3.42 14.78 5.63
C PRO A 61 4.11 15.71 6.64
N ARG A 62 3.44 16.03 7.77
CA ARG A 62 4.00 16.87 8.83
C ARG A 62 5.19 16.23 9.55
N LEU A 63 5.32 14.91 9.48
CA LEU A 63 6.40 14.16 10.10
C LEU A 63 7.50 13.79 9.08
N ALA A 64 7.55 14.46 7.93
CA ALA A 64 8.62 14.32 6.96
C ALA A 64 10.00 14.40 7.64
N GLY A 65 10.82 13.36 7.47
CA GLY A 65 12.16 13.25 8.07
C GLY A 65 12.20 12.87 9.56
N ALA A 66 11.07 12.58 10.19
CA ALA A 66 11.00 12.09 11.56
C ALA A 66 10.92 10.55 11.62
N GLU A 67 10.96 9.99 12.83
CA GLU A 67 10.62 8.59 13.09
C GLU A 67 9.16 8.46 13.54
N LEU A 68 8.47 7.42 13.09
CA LEU A 68 7.12 7.14 13.55
C LEU A 68 7.15 6.56 14.97
N THR A 69 6.27 7.05 15.82
CA THR A 69 6.03 6.48 17.16
C THR A 69 4.52 6.27 17.36
N LEU A 70 4.13 5.39 18.26
CA LEU A 70 2.72 5.21 18.61
C LEU A 70 2.05 6.51 19.07
N GLY A 71 2.75 7.34 19.84
CA GLY A 71 2.25 8.65 20.26
C GLY A 71 2.04 9.61 19.08
N ALA A 72 2.90 9.54 18.07
CA ALA A 72 2.73 10.30 16.83
C ALA A 72 1.50 9.81 16.04
N ILE A 73 1.26 8.51 15.93
CA ILE A 73 0.05 7.94 15.30
C ILE A 73 -1.20 8.48 15.98
N GLU A 74 -1.25 8.45 17.32
CA GLU A 74 -2.41 8.94 18.09
C GLU A 74 -2.63 10.43 17.89
N THR A 75 -1.56 11.23 17.94
CA THR A 75 -1.61 12.68 17.76
C THR A 75 -2.09 13.06 16.35
N HIS A 76 -1.67 12.30 15.33
CA HIS A 76 -1.87 12.63 13.93
C HIS A 76 -2.95 11.78 13.23
N ILE A 77 -3.74 11.01 13.99
CA ILE A 77 -4.80 10.13 13.44
C ILE A 77 -5.80 10.88 12.54
N GLY A 78 -6.07 12.15 12.87
CA GLY A 78 -6.96 13.02 12.12
C GLY A 78 -6.45 13.39 10.73
N GLU A 79 -5.13 13.40 10.50
CA GLU A 79 -4.51 13.84 9.25
C GLU A 79 -3.76 12.74 8.50
N LEU A 80 -3.54 11.58 9.13
CA LEU A 80 -2.90 10.46 8.45
C LEU A 80 -3.74 9.93 7.30
N THR A 81 -3.04 9.45 6.28
CA THR A 81 -3.60 8.71 5.14
C THR A 81 -3.06 7.28 5.18
N LEU A 82 -3.95 6.29 5.08
CA LEU A 82 -3.58 4.89 4.96
C LEU A 82 -3.15 4.59 3.51
N ILE A 83 -2.07 3.83 3.37
CA ILE A 83 -1.45 3.53 2.10
C ILE A 83 -1.37 2.01 1.91
N GLU A 84 -2.00 1.52 0.85
CA GLU A 84 -1.84 0.14 0.36
C GLU A 84 -0.82 0.13 -0.79
N LEU A 85 0.23 -0.68 -0.69
CA LEU A 85 1.33 -0.69 -1.65
C LEU A 85 1.13 -1.72 -2.75
N LYS A 86 1.38 -1.29 -3.99
CA LYS A 86 1.56 -2.18 -5.14
C LYS A 86 2.90 -1.86 -5.78
N CYS A 87 3.77 -2.85 -5.86
CA CYS A 87 5.14 -2.67 -6.34
C CYS A 87 5.40 -3.41 -7.66
N THR A 88 6.24 -2.85 -8.52
CA THR A 88 6.67 -3.48 -9.77
C THR A 88 8.14 -3.18 -10.08
N ARG A 89 8.80 -4.08 -10.81
CA ARG A 89 10.11 -3.85 -11.43
C ARG A 89 10.04 -3.67 -12.95
N THR A 90 8.83 -3.73 -13.52
CA THR A 90 8.60 -3.43 -14.94
C THR A 90 8.95 -1.97 -15.20
N PHE A 91 9.67 -1.70 -16.30
CA PHE A 91 9.95 -0.34 -16.76
C PHE A 91 8.64 0.39 -17.09
N LEU A 92 8.32 1.44 -16.35
CA LEU A 92 7.09 2.21 -16.47
C LEU A 92 7.40 3.72 -16.44
N PRO A 93 7.80 4.33 -17.58
CA PRO A 93 8.19 5.74 -17.64
C PRO A 93 7.03 6.70 -17.34
N ASN A 94 5.79 6.21 -17.34
CA ASN A 94 4.58 6.98 -17.05
C ASN A 94 3.73 6.30 -15.96
N ASN A 95 4.36 5.83 -14.87
CA ASN A 95 3.67 5.20 -13.72
C ASN A 95 2.43 6.02 -13.30
N PRO A 96 1.22 5.43 -13.15
CA PRO A 96 0.89 4.00 -13.18
C PRO A 96 0.35 3.46 -14.51
N LYS A 97 0.58 4.14 -15.64
CA LYS A 97 0.19 3.59 -16.95
C LYS A 97 0.98 2.31 -17.24
N GLY A 98 0.26 1.21 -17.52
CA GLY A 98 0.85 -0.10 -17.78
C GLY A 98 1.14 -0.92 -16.52
N PHE A 99 0.81 -0.41 -15.33
CA PHE A 99 0.98 -1.12 -14.07
C PHE A 99 0.03 -2.32 -14.00
N PHE A 100 0.58 -3.51 -13.77
CA PHE A 100 -0.20 -4.73 -13.50
C PHE A 100 -0.12 -5.04 -12.00
N PHE A 101 -1.28 -5.14 -11.35
CA PHE A 101 -1.37 -5.37 -9.91
C PHE A 101 -2.55 -6.27 -9.57
N GLY A 102 -2.46 -6.92 -8.40
CA GLY A 102 -3.59 -7.59 -7.75
C GLY A 102 -4.02 -6.79 -6.53
N ALA A 103 -5.31 -6.82 -6.23
CA ALA A 103 -5.89 -6.22 -5.03
C ALA A 103 -7.07 -7.08 -4.58
N THR A 104 -7.27 -7.18 -3.27
CA THR A 104 -8.43 -7.89 -2.72
C THR A 104 -9.67 -7.00 -2.70
N GLN A 105 -10.86 -7.60 -2.70
CA GLN A 105 -12.10 -6.84 -2.50
C GLN A 105 -12.07 -6.07 -1.17
N ASN A 106 -11.48 -6.66 -0.12
CA ASN A 106 -11.35 -6.04 1.19
C ASN A 106 -10.45 -4.79 1.20
N GLU A 107 -9.51 -4.64 0.25
CA GLU A 107 -8.76 -3.39 0.06
C GLU A 107 -9.64 -2.32 -0.61
N PHE A 108 -10.40 -2.68 -1.64
CA PHE A 108 -11.33 -1.76 -2.29
C PHE A 108 -12.43 -1.28 -1.34
N ASP A 109 -13.11 -2.21 -0.66
CA ASP A 109 -14.17 -1.90 0.31
C ASP A 109 -13.66 -0.96 1.41
N PHE A 110 -12.42 -1.15 1.85
CA PHE A 110 -11.81 -0.30 2.87
C PHE A 110 -11.50 1.09 2.33
N GLY A 111 -10.96 1.16 1.12
CA GLY A 111 -10.70 2.43 0.45
C GLY A 111 -11.96 3.25 0.18
N GLU A 112 -13.05 2.60 -0.24
CA GLU A 112 -14.36 3.24 -0.41
C GLU A 112 -14.90 3.77 0.92
N ARG A 113 -14.75 2.99 1.99
CA ARG A 113 -15.19 3.37 3.34
C ARG A 113 -14.42 4.56 3.90
N LEU A 114 -13.11 4.64 3.67
CA LEU A 114 -12.25 5.70 4.19
C LEU A 114 -12.13 6.93 3.28
N GLY A 115 -12.53 6.81 2.02
CA GLY A 115 -12.51 7.90 1.04
C GLY A 115 -11.13 8.54 0.94
N ASP A 116 -11.02 9.81 1.37
CA ASP A 116 -9.77 10.56 1.26
C ASP A 116 -8.65 10.10 2.19
N LYS A 117 -8.97 9.33 3.23
CA LYS A 117 -7.99 8.76 4.16
C LYS A 117 -7.33 7.49 3.68
N PHE A 118 -7.62 7.02 2.47
CA PHE A 118 -7.02 5.82 1.90
C PHE A 118 -6.53 6.05 0.47
N ARG A 119 -5.35 5.53 0.16
CA ARG A 119 -4.79 5.57 -1.19
C ARG A 119 -4.12 4.24 -1.54
N PHE A 120 -4.29 3.81 -2.79
CA PHE A 120 -3.39 2.84 -3.39
C PHE A 120 -2.11 3.57 -3.84
N CYS A 121 -0.94 3.06 -3.46
CA CYS A 121 0.34 3.60 -3.88
C CYS A 121 1.07 2.62 -4.80
N PHE A 122 1.31 3.06 -6.03
CA PHE A 122 1.94 2.29 -7.10
C PHE A 122 3.42 2.66 -7.21
N VAL A 123 4.30 1.77 -6.76
CA VAL A 123 5.75 1.98 -6.75
C VAL A 123 6.40 1.23 -7.90
N CYS A 124 7.12 1.96 -8.77
CA CYS A 124 8.00 1.39 -9.78
C CYS A 124 9.43 1.43 -9.26
N LEU A 125 10.01 0.26 -9.03
CA LEU A 125 11.38 0.04 -8.56
C LEU A 125 12.36 -0.21 -9.71
N ASN A 126 11.93 -0.03 -10.96
CA ASN A 126 12.81 -0.18 -12.11
C ASN A 126 13.87 0.95 -12.10
N PRO A 127 15.18 0.65 -12.17
CA PRO A 127 16.24 1.67 -12.10
C PRO A 127 16.17 2.76 -13.16
N GLU A 128 15.58 2.48 -14.33
CA GLU A 128 15.44 3.43 -15.44
C GLU A 128 14.14 4.25 -15.36
N SER A 129 13.22 3.90 -14.46
CA SER A 129 11.95 4.63 -14.25
C SER A 129 11.47 4.65 -12.80
N PRO A 130 12.35 4.92 -11.81
CA PRO A 130 11.96 4.89 -10.40
C PRO A 130 10.92 5.98 -10.13
N SER A 131 9.76 5.59 -9.60
CA SER A 131 8.65 6.51 -9.38
C SER A 131 7.60 5.92 -8.46
N HIS A 132 6.75 6.77 -7.88
CA HIS A 132 5.55 6.34 -7.19
C HIS A 132 4.36 7.22 -7.59
N ALA A 133 3.15 6.67 -7.49
CA ALA A 133 1.91 7.40 -7.69
C ALA A 133 0.85 6.94 -6.68
N THR A 134 0.18 7.88 -6.01
CA THR A 134 -0.93 7.58 -5.11
C THR A 134 -2.26 7.88 -5.80
N LEU A 135 -3.23 7.00 -5.65
CA LEU A 135 -4.57 7.17 -6.23
C LEU A 135 -5.66 6.87 -5.19
N THR A 136 -6.73 7.65 -5.23
CA THR A 136 -8.00 7.32 -4.56
C THR A 136 -8.65 6.10 -5.24
N VAL A 137 -9.64 5.47 -4.59
CA VAL A 137 -10.43 4.42 -5.26
C VAL A 137 -11.10 4.96 -6.54
N PRO A 138 -11.84 6.10 -6.53
CA PRO A 138 -12.41 6.66 -7.74
C PRO A 138 -11.39 6.93 -8.85
N GLU A 139 -10.23 7.50 -8.52
CA GLU A 139 -9.17 7.77 -9.51
C GLU A 139 -8.61 6.48 -10.11
N LEU A 140 -8.40 5.46 -9.27
CA LEU A 140 -7.93 4.15 -9.72
C LEU A 140 -8.95 3.50 -10.66
N GLU A 141 -10.24 3.54 -10.32
CA GLU A 141 -11.29 2.96 -11.15
C GLU A 141 -11.33 3.55 -12.57
N THR A 142 -11.15 4.87 -12.70
CA THR A 142 -11.09 5.53 -14.02
C THR A 142 -9.88 5.11 -14.87
N LYS A 143 -8.82 4.60 -14.24
CA LYS A 143 -7.57 4.18 -14.91
C LYS A 143 -7.56 2.68 -15.22
N ILE A 144 -8.30 1.86 -14.48
CA ILE A 144 -8.39 0.42 -14.73
C ILE A 144 -9.12 0.17 -16.06
N ARG A 145 -8.38 -0.35 -17.05
CA ARG A 145 -8.94 -0.73 -18.36
C ARG A 145 -9.39 -2.18 -18.45
N THR A 146 -8.78 -3.06 -17.66
CA THR A 146 -9.03 -4.51 -17.71
C THR A 146 -8.97 -5.06 -16.31
N ARG A 147 -9.99 -5.81 -15.91
CA ARG A 147 -10.07 -6.52 -14.63
C ARG A 147 -9.98 -8.03 -14.89
N ARG A 148 -9.18 -8.74 -14.10
CA ARG A 148 -9.12 -10.21 -14.09
C ARG A 148 -9.41 -10.68 -12.67
N ILE A 149 -10.38 -11.56 -12.51
CA ILE A 149 -10.75 -12.14 -11.22
C ILE A 149 -10.01 -13.46 -11.05
N GLN A 150 -9.46 -13.69 -9.86
CA GLN A 150 -8.78 -14.93 -9.49
C GLN A 150 -9.55 -15.59 -8.34
N TYR A 151 -9.63 -16.93 -8.37
CA TYR A 151 -10.24 -17.73 -7.31
C TYR A 151 -9.17 -18.62 -6.68
N GLN A 152 -9.18 -18.70 -5.35
CA GLN A 152 -8.32 -19.60 -4.59
C GLN A 152 -9.19 -20.57 -3.80
N ILE A 153 -8.90 -21.87 -3.89
CA ILE A 153 -9.47 -22.87 -3.01
C ILE A 153 -8.51 -23.02 -1.84
N ASN A 154 -9.00 -22.77 -0.63
CA ASN A 154 -8.23 -23.01 0.59
C ASN A 154 -8.31 -24.49 0.96
N LEU A 155 -7.18 -25.05 1.39
CA LEU A 155 -7.09 -26.37 2.02
C LEU A 155 -7.42 -26.28 3.51
#